data_AF-A0A3E5GL84-F1
#
_entry.id   AF-A0A3E5GL84-F1
#
_cell.length_a   1.000
_cell.length_b   1.000
_cell.length_c   1.000
_cell.angle_alpha   90.00
_cell.angle_beta   90.00
_cell.angle_gamma   90.00
#
_symmetry.space_group_name_H-M   'P 1'
#
loop_
_entity.id
_entity.type
_entity.pdbx_description
1 polymer ?
#
loop_
_entity_poly.entity_id
_entity_poly.type
_entity_poly.pdbx_seq_one_letter_code
_entity_poly.pdbx_strand_id
1 'polypeptide(L)'
;MKTNYLLLGAIALLSACAQEEFNDSKTEIGTNKNENVLLKSQDYNIIHFNSTKHFFECYDSLFIKDYDEQLAWTTSKTSNSLLKNADLCTDTIMLSMPKAFQALFNKDLEVAINDSILKYDNGKLYLVEINNKKISTPILCGETDASPVECKVQTREGGYLGYNGIGFSHQYNFRRASSKYKFNYVHELKSYTTRVNDYVAQVLGFMVKLEYRGRGSWKEASEPRDITMDLRCSVAASSGGSNFAFWDIGKRTFTRRQWNIEIPVARIVPNNVPERQRQWLITIVGTISQTISGENDTRWNDKF
;
A
#
# COMPACT_ATOMS: atom_id res chain seq x y z
N MET A 1 -24.71 -38.38 48.47
CA MET A 1 -25.80 -37.92 47.60
C MET A 1 -25.38 -38.12 46.15
N LYS A 2 -26.20 -38.92 45.43
CA LYS A 2 -26.41 -39.07 43.98
C LYS A 2 -25.24 -38.93 42.99
N THR A 3 -24.90 -40.08 42.45
CA THR A 3 -24.29 -40.43 41.16
C THR A 3 -25.03 -39.81 39.95
N ASN A 4 -24.31 -39.53 38.86
CA ASN A 4 -24.68 -40.00 37.52
C ASN A 4 -23.48 -39.99 36.55
N TYR A 5 -23.34 -41.12 35.85
CA TYR A 5 -22.39 -41.46 34.79
C TYR A 5 -22.86 -40.96 33.42
N LEU A 6 -21.93 -40.75 32.49
CA LEU A 6 -21.95 -41.06 31.03
C LEU A 6 -20.83 -40.23 30.37
N LEU A 7 -19.64 -40.75 30.02
CA LEU A 7 -19.25 -41.81 29.08
C LEU A 7 -19.23 -41.38 27.59
N LEU A 8 -18.00 -41.39 27.06
CA LEU A 8 -17.52 -41.65 25.69
C LEU A 8 -17.92 -40.76 24.50
N GLY A 9 -16.90 -40.51 23.65
CA GLY A 9 -17.11 -40.26 22.22
C GLY A 9 -15.93 -39.58 21.53
N ALA A 10 -14.91 -40.35 21.15
CA ALA A 10 -13.83 -39.91 20.28
C ALA A 10 -14.34 -39.43 18.91
N ILE A 11 -13.68 -38.44 18.31
CA ILE A 11 -13.67 -38.28 16.85
C ILE A 11 -12.21 -38.26 16.39
N ALA A 12 -11.85 -39.38 15.80
CA ALA A 12 -10.60 -39.63 15.12
C ALA A 12 -10.50 -38.83 13.81
N LEU A 13 -9.26 -38.62 13.41
CA LEU A 13 -8.76 -38.29 12.08
C LEU A 13 -9.64 -38.84 10.96
N LEU A 14 -10.12 -37.97 10.07
CA LEU A 14 -10.59 -38.36 8.74
C LEU A 14 -9.45 -38.21 7.74
N SER A 15 -8.57 -39.21 7.72
CA SER A 15 -7.91 -39.67 6.50
C SER A 15 -8.82 -40.72 5.86
N ALA A 16 -9.55 -40.35 4.81
CA ALA A 16 -10.22 -41.32 3.96
C ALA A 16 -9.52 -41.34 2.61
N CYS A 17 -8.60 -42.30 2.46
CA CYS A 17 -8.22 -42.87 1.19
C CYS A 17 -9.47 -43.51 0.58
N ALA A 18 -9.89 -43.04 -0.59
CA ALA A 18 -10.64 -43.86 -1.53
C ALA A 18 -9.63 -44.36 -2.56
N GLN A 19 -9.30 -45.64 -2.44
CA GLN A 19 -8.44 -46.39 -3.34
C GLN A 19 -9.38 -47.32 -4.11
N GLU A 20 -9.70 -46.96 -5.34
CA GLU A 20 -10.25 -47.91 -6.32
C GLU A 20 -9.11 -48.31 -7.26
N GLU A 21 -8.74 -49.59 -7.21
CA GLU A 21 -7.91 -50.25 -8.21
C GLU A 21 -8.73 -50.49 -9.48
N PHE A 22 -8.21 -50.15 -10.66
CA PHE A 22 -8.18 -51.11 -11.79
C PHE A 22 -7.30 -50.67 -12.98
N ASN A 23 -6.41 -51.60 -13.34
CA ASN A 23 -5.80 -51.93 -14.62
C ASN A 23 -4.97 -50.93 -15.46
N ASP A 24 -3.70 -51.32 -15.52
CA ASP A 24 -2.67 -50.94 -16.49
C ASP A 24 -3.04 -51.42 -17.91
N SER A 25 -3.17 -50.47 -18.85
CA SER A 25 -2.98 -50.74 -20.28
C SER A 25 -2.33 -49.53 -20.94
N LYS A 26 -1.06 -49.73 -21.35
CA LYS A 26 -0.32 -48.82 -22.22
C LYS A 26 -1.02 -48.70 -23.58
N THR A 27 -1.42 -47.48 -23.97
CA THR A 27 -1.09 -46.89 -25.29
C THR A 27 -1.53 -45.41 -25.39
N GLU A 28 -0.54 -44.57 -25.68
CA GLU A 28 -0.57 -43.45 -26.64
C GLU A 28 -1.53 -42.24 -26.49
N ILE A 29 -0.87 -41.08 -26.34
CA ILE A 29 -1.10 -39.79 -27.02
C ILE A 29 -2.39 -39.03 -26.66
N GLY A 30 -2.19 -37.94 -25.91
CA GLY A 30 -3.18 -36.86 -25.78
C GLY A 30 -3.11 -36.22 -24.40
N THR A 31 -2.09 -35.40 -24.13
CA THR A 31 -1.99 -34.65 -22.87
C THR A 31 -3.12 -33.63 -22.82
N ASN A 32 -4.22 -34.03 -22.20
CA ASN A 32 -5.31 -33.16 -21.80
C ASN A 32 -4.75 -32.02 -20.94
N LYS A 33 -4.98 -30.80 -21.43
CA LYS A 33 -4.79 -29.58 -20.66
C LYS A 33 -5.70 -29.70 -19.43
N ASN A 34 -5.09 -29.82 -18.25
CA ASN A 34 -5.80 -29.57 -17.00
C ASN A 34 -6.38 -28.16 -17.08
N GLU A 35 -7.71 -28.11 -17.04
CA GLU A 35 -8.50 -26.90 -16.94
C GLU A 35 -8.09 -26.19 -15.65
N ASN A 36 -7.18 -25.23 -15.78
CA ASN A 36 -7.22 -24.05 -14.93
C ASN A 36 -8.63 -23.51 -15.05
N VAL A 37 -9.44 -23.64 -14.00
CA VAL A 37 -10.60 -22.78 -13.80
C VAL A 37 -10.04 -21.39 -13.53
N LEU A 38 -9.51 -20.77 -14.60
CA LEU A 38 -9.40 -19.34 -14.73
C LEU A 38 -10.82 -18.84 -14.49
N LEU A 39 -11.00 -17.96 -13.50
CA LEU A 39 -12.21 -17.12 -13.41
C LEU A 39 -12.51 -16.67 -14.85
N LYS A 40 -13.64 -17.11 -15.41
CA LYS A 40 -14.01 -16.77 -16.79
C LYS A 40 -13.96 -15.25 -16.86
N SER A 41 -12.99 -14.76 -17.60
CA SER A 41 -12.66 -13.37 -17.84
C SER A 41 -13.78 -12.69 -18.62
N GLN A 42 -14.93 -12.47 -17.97
CA GLN A 42 -16.05 -11.75 -18.56
C GLN A 42 -16.36 -10.41 -17.89
N ASP A 43 -15.61 -10.00 -16.87
CA ASP A 43 -15.65 -8.63 -16.38
C ASP A 43 -14.24 -8.04 -16.34
N TYR A 44 -13.92 -7.16 -17.29
CA TYR A 44 -12.69 -6.35 -17.36
C TYR A 44 -12.56 -5.33 -16.20
N ASN A 45 -13.29 -5.55 -15.09
CA ASN A 45 -13.51 -4.56 -14.03
C ASN A 45 -12.68 -4.79 -12.78
N ILE A 46 -12.12 -5.98 -12.57
CA ILE A 46 -11.35 -6.33 -11.36
C ILE A 46 -9.95 -6.79 -11.76
N ILE A 47 -8.93 -6.32 -11.04
CA ILE A 47 -7.54 -6.72 -11.26
C ILE A 47 -7.32 -8.11 -10.65
N HIS A 48 -6.72 -9.02 -11.42
CA HIS A 48 -6.50 -10.41 -11.01
C HIS A 48 -5.04 -10.71 -10.67
N PHE A 49 -4.84 -11.44 -9.57
CA PHE A 49 -3.55 -11.96 -9.12
C PHE A 49 -3.64 -13.46 -8.89
N ASN A 50 -2.63 -14.22 -9.34
CA ASN A 50 -2.61 -15.67 -9.19
C ASN A 50 -2.47 -16.16 -7.74
N SER A 51 -1.98 -15.32 -6.81
CA SER A 51 -1.78 -15.67 -5.40
C SER A 51 -1.56 -14.41 -4.56
N THR A 52 -1.66 -14.54 -3.24
CA THR A 52 -1.27 -13.48 -2.28
C THR A 52 0.18 -13.05 -2.51
N LYS A 53 1.08 -13.99 -2.80
CA LYS A 53 2.48 -13.70 -3.12
C LYS A 53 2.59 -12.81 -4.37
N HIS A 54 1.88 -13.14 -5.45
CA HIS A 54 1.87 -12.35 -6.67
C HIS A 54 1.28 -10.94 -6.45
N PHE A 55 0.25 -10.81 -5.61
CA PHE A 55 -0.27 -9.51 -5.18
C PHE A 55 0.82 -8.64 -4.54
N PHE A 56 1.58 -9.19 -3.59
CA PHE A 56 2.68 -8.46 -2.95
C PHE A 56 3.86 -8.21 -3.89
N GLU A 57 4.24 -9.14 -4.77
CA GLU A 57 5.28 -8.91 -5.78
C GLU A 57 4.91 -7.76 -6.73
N CYS A 58 3.64 -7.68 -7.12
CA CYS A 58 3.13 -6.58 -7.94
C CYS A 58 3.10 -5.27 -7.14
N TYR A 59 2.68 -5.30 -5.88
CA TYR A 59 2.78 -4.14 -5.00
C TYR A 59 4.22 -3.61 -4.92
N ASP A 60 5.19 -4.51 -4.77
CA ASP A 60 6.61 -4.17 -4.63
C ASP A 60 7.17 -3.56 -5.91
N SER A 61 6.81 -4.13 -7.05
CA SER A 61 7.18 -3.61 -8.37
C SER A 61 6.58 -2.24 -8.65
N LEU A 62 5.35 -1.98 -8.22
CA LEU A 62 4.70 -0.68 -8.34
C LEU A 62 5.26 0.35 -7.36
N PHE A 63 5.67 -0.10 -6.18
CA PHE A 63 6.14 0.80 -5.14
C PHE A 63 7.38 1.57 -5.58
N ILE A 64 8.28 0.94 -6.35
CA ILE A 64 9.50 1.58 -6.90
C ILE A 64 9.26 2.51 -8.10
N LYS A 65 8.03 2.54 -8.62
CA LYS A 65 7.65 3.31 -9.82
C LYS A 65 7.13 4.68 -9.45
N ASP A 66 7.26 5.64 -10.36
CA ASP A 66 6.59 6.92 -10.19
C ASP A 66 5.07 6.81 -10.41
N TYR A 67 4.34 7.88 -10.09
CA TYR A 67 2.88 7.89 -10.20
C TYR A 67 2.39 7.66 -11.64
N ASP A 68 3.09 8.19 -12.64
CA ASP A 68 2.63 8.14 -14.03
C ASP A 68 2.80 6.70 -14.55
N GLU A 69 3.90 6.04 -14.17
CA GLU A 69 4.12 4.60 -14.38
C GLU A 69 3.08 3.73 -13.64
N GLN A 70 2.76 4.05 -12.37
CA GLN A 70 1.74 3.33 -11.60
C GLN A 70 0.35 3.47 -12.24
N LEU A 71 0.00 4.67 -12.69
CA LEU A 71 -1.25 4.96 -13.40
C LEU A 71 -1.32 4.22 -14.73
N ALA A 72 -0.25 4.26 -15.53
CA ALA A 72 -0.16 3.53 -16.79
C ALA A 72 -0.31 2.01 -16.58
N TRP A 73 0.34 1.46 -15.55
CA TRP A 73 0.20 0.05 -15.21
C TRP A 73 -1.25 -0.31 -14.86
N THR A 74 -1.90 0.40 -13.93
CA THR A 74 -3.24 0.01 -13.47
C THR A 74 -4.29 0.19 -14.56
N THR A 75 -4.17 1.24 -15.38
CA THR A 75 -5.08 1.46 -16.52
C THR A 75 -4.89 0.43 -17.63
N SER A 76 -3.70 -0.18 -17.76
CA SER A 76 -3.49 -1.34 -18.64
C SER A 76 -4.15 -2.63 -18.14
N LYS A 77 -4.49 -2.71 -16.84
CA LYS A 77 -5.15 -3.88 -16.23
C LYS A 77 -6.66 -3.75 -16.22
N THR A 78 -7.18 -2.56 -15.97
CA THR A 78 -8.63 -2.31 -15.95
C THR A 78 -8.94 -0.84 -16.26
N SER A 79 -10.06 -0.62 -16.96
CA SER A 79 -10.61 0.71 -17.20
C SER A 79 -11.23 1.34 -15.94
N ASN A 80 -11.57 0.52 -14.94
CA ASN A 80 -12.16 0.91 -13.66
C ASN A 80 -11.11 1.06 -12.56
N SER A 81 -9.85 1.40 -12.88
CA SER A 81 -8.81 1.50 -11.85
C SER A 81 -9.12 2.55 -10.79
N LEU A 82 -8.75 2.28 -9.53
CA LEU A 82 -8.93 3.23 -8.45
C LEU A 82 -8.14 4.51 -8.71
N LEU A 83 -6.88 4.42 -9.16
CA LEU A 83 -6.05 5.62 -9.41
C LEU A 83 -6.65 6.58 -10.43
N LYS A 84 -7.32 6.06 -11.46
CA LYS A 84 -8.01 6.89 -12.47
C LYS A 84 -9.30 7.51 -11.93
N ASN A 85 -9.91 6.89 -10.92
CA ASN A 85 -11.20 7.26 -10.36
C ASN A 85 -11.10 7.65 -8.87
N ALA A 86 -9.93 8.18 -8.45
CA ALA A 86 -9.65 8.41 -7.04
C ALA A 86 -10.63 9.40 -6.40
N ASP A 87 -11.13 10.37 -7.17
CA ASP A 87 -12.12 11.36 -6.75
C ASP A 87 -13.49 10.76 -6.37
N LEU A 88 -13.77 9.52 -6.80
CA LEU A 88 -15.00 8.80 -6.45
C LEU A 88 -14.85 7.97 -5.17
N CYS A 89 -13.62 7.77 -4.69
CA CYS A 89 -13.36 7.00 -3.49
C CYS A 89 -13.70 7.83 -2.25
N THR A 90 -14.51 7.26 -1.35
CA THR A 90 -14.88 7.89 -0.07
C THR A 90 -14.16 7.25 1.12
N ASP A 91 -13.44 6.15 0.90
CA ASP A 91 -12.65 5.49 1.93
C ASP A 91 -11.36 6.27 2.20
N THR A 92 -11.38 7.00 3.30
CA THR A 92 -10.25 7.87 3.70
C THR A 92 -9.00 7.08 4.05
N ILE A 93 -9.11 5.83 4.52
CA ILE A 93 -7.95 5.01 4.85
C ILE A 93 -7.30 4.51 3.56
N MET A 94 -8.08 4.02 2.60
CA MET A 94 -7.59 3.66 1.26
C MET A 94 -6.91 4.85 0.58
N LEU A 95 -7.52 6.03 0.60
CA LEU A 95 -6.93 7.24 0.02
C LEU A 95 -5.62 7.65 0.70
N SER A 96 -5.43 7.25 1.96
CA SER A 96 -4.21 7.50 2.72
C SER A 96 -3.13 6.43 2.54
N MET A 97 -3.45 5.26 1.95
CA MET A 97 -2.49 4.22 1.59
C MET A 97 -1.59 4.68 0.43
N PRO A 98 -0.43 4.03 0.20
CA PRO A 98 0.43 4.41 -0.91
C PRO A 98 -0.27 4.31 -2.26
N LYS A 99 0.08 5.18 -3.22
CA LYS A 99 -0.50 5.12 -4.57
C LYS A 99 -0.27 3.77 -5.26
N ALA A 100 0.87 3.14 -5.00
CA ALA A 100 1.18 1.80 -5.49
C ALA A 100 0.24 0.72 -4.91
N PHE A 101 -0.25 0.89 -3.68
CA PHE A 101 -1.26 -0.01 -3.10
C PHE A 101 -2.63 0.27 -3.70
N GLN A 102 -3.03 1.54 -3.80
CA GLN A 102 -4.27 1.97 -4.45
C GLN A 102 -4.36 1.45 -5.91
N ALA A 103 -3.22 1.38 -6.62
CA ALA A 103 -3.13 0.87 -8.00
C ALA A 103 -3.60 -0.59 -8.18
N LEU A 104 -3.59 -1.39 -7.11
CA LEU A 104 -3.95 -2.81 -7.13
C LEU A 104 -5.47 -3.03 -7.11
N PHE A 105 -6.26 -1.98 -6.87
CA PHE A 105 -7.71 -2.06 -6.72
C PHE A 105 -8.43 -1.35 -7.88
N ASN A 106 -9.65 -1.82 -8.14
CA ASN A 106 -10.60 -1.06 -8.94
C ASN A 106 -11.28 0.05 -8.10
N LYS A 107 -12.10 0.87 -8.75
CA LYS A 107 -12.85 1.99 -8.14
C LYS A 107 -13.85 1.55 -7.07
N ASP A 108 -14.28 0.28 -7.12
CA ASP A 108 -15.21 -0.32 -6.16
C ASP A 108 -14.48 -0.96 -4.96
N LEU A 109 -13.16 -0.75 -4.90
CA LEU A 109 -12.23 -1.24 -3.88
C LEU A 109 -12.13 -2.77 -3.84
N GLU A 110 -12.24 -3.40 -5.01
CA GLU A 110 -12.19 -4.85 -5.18
C GLU A 110 -10.93 -5.28 -5.91
N VAL A 111 -10.45 -6.48 -5.55
CA VAL A 111 -9.31 -7.16 -6.15
C VAL A 111 -9.55 -8.67 -6.18
N ALA A 112 -9.14 -9.34 -7.24
CA ALA A 112 -9.24 -10.79 -7.35
C ALA A 112 -7.89 -11.44 -7.04
N ILE A 113 -7.87 -12.39 -6.11
CA ILE A 113 -6.70 -13.20 -5.76
C ILE A 113 -7.10 -14.67 -5.88
N ASN A 114 -6.45 -15.39 -6.79
CA ASN A 114 -6.80 -16.76 -7.16
C ASN A 114 -8.28 -16.88 -7.61
N ASP A 115 -9.09 -17.64 -6.88
CA ASP A 115 -10.52 -17.86 -7.07
C ASP A 115 -11.39 -16.95 -6.19
N SER A 116 -10.77 -16.01 -5.48
CA SER A 116 -11.40 -15.15 -4.47
C SER A 116 -11.48 -13.70 -4.93
N ILE A 117 -12.56 -13.01 -4.57
CA ILE A 117 -12.67 -11.54 -4.65
C ILE A 117 -12.60 -10.99 -3.24
N LEU A 118 -11.63 -10.10 -3.02
CA LEU A 118 -11.48 -9.34 -1.79
C LEU A 118 -11.99 -7.93 -2.00
N LYS A 119 -12.74 -7.41 -1.02
CA LYS A 119 -13.19 -6.03 -0.96
C LYS A 119 -12.54 -5.30 0.20
N TYR A 120 -12.00 -4.12 -0.08
CA TYR A 120 -11.45 -3.25 0.93
C TYR A 120 -12.54 -2.34 1.51
N ASP A 121 -12.57 -2.22 2.84
CA ASP A 121 -13.46 -1.34 3.58
C ASP A 121 -12.78 -0.87 4.87
N ASN A 122 -12.48 0.43 4.93
CA ASN A 122 -11.97 1.15 6.08
C ASN A 122 -10.79 0.45 6.78
N GLY A 123 -9.73 0.18 6.02
CA GLY A 123 -8.52 -0.46 6.58
C GLY A 123 -8.60 -1.98 6.64
N LYS A 124 -9.69 -2.60 6.20
CA LYS A 124 -9.87 -4.06 6.25
C LYS A 124 -10.11 -4.63 4.87
N LEU A 125 -9.62 -5.85 4.66
CA LEU A 125 -9.85 -6.63 3.46
C LEU A 125 -10.73 -7.82 3.82
N TYR A 126 -11.88 -7.91 3.15
CA TYR A 126 -12.86 -8.95 3.35
C TYR A 126 -12.97 -9.82 2.10
N LEU A 127 -12.92 -11.13 2.25
CA LEU A 127 -13.40 -12.05 1.24
C LEU A 127 -14.91 -11.82 1.06
N VAL A 128 -15.35 -11.57 -0.17
CA VAL A 128 -16.78 -11.36 -0.50
C VAL A 128 -17.30 -12.37 -1.53
N GLU A 129 -16.40 -13.00 -2.28
CA GLU A 129 -16.73 -14.02 -3.26
C GLU A 129 -15.60 -15.06 -3.33
N ILE A 130 -15.95 -16.33 -3.49
CA ILE A 130 -15.00 -17.42 -3.77
C ILE A 130 -15.61 -18.40 -4.77
N ASN A 131 -14.83 -18.86 -5.75
CA ASN A 131 -15.30 -19.77 -6.81
C ASN A 131 -16.58 -19.26 -7.52
N ASN A 132 -16.62 -17.96 -7.83
CA ASN A 132 -17.78 -17.25 -8.41
C ASN A 132 -19.07 -17.33 -7.57
N LYS A 133 -18.95 -17.58 -6.27
CA LYS A 133 -20.09 -17.62 -5.34
C LYS A 133 -19.91 -16.56 -4.26
N LYS A 134 -20.85 -15.60 -4.22
CA LYS A 134 -20.89 -14.60 -3.17
C LYS A 134 -21.07 -15.28 -1.83
N ILE A 135 -20.27 -14.88 -0.85
CA ILE A 135 -20.42 -15.38 0.51
C ILE A 135 -21.40 -14.49 1.28
N SER A 136 -22.28 -15.11 2.06
CA SER A 136 -23.34 -14.39 2.79
C SER A 136 -22.80 -13.50 3.91
N THR A 137 -21.68 -13.90 4.51
CA THR A 137 -20.98 -13.15 5.55
C THR A 137 -19.54 -12.92 5.10
N PRO A 138 -19.12 -11.66 4.85
CA PRO A 138 -17.75 -11.37 4.47
C PRO A 138 -16.75 -11.85 5.53
N ILE A 139 -15.64 -12.46 5.10
CA ILE A 139 -14.62 -13.01 6.01
C ILE A 139 -13.41 -12.10 6.01
N LEU A 140 -13.00 -11.61 7.18
CA LEU A 140 -11.79 -10.78 7.31
C LEU A 140 -10.55 -11.60 6.94
N CYS A 141 -9.83 -11.17 5.91
CA CYS A 141 -8.62 -11.83 5.43
C CYS A 141 -7.39 -10.93 5.50
N GLY A 142 -7.55 -9.62 5.67
CA GLY A 142 -6.43 -8.70 5.74
C GLY A 142 -6.78 -7.38 6.40
N GLU A 143 -5.76 -6.63 6.78
CA GLU A 143 -5.87 -5.33 7.41
C GLU A 143 -4.71 -4.45 6.96
N THR A 144 -4.96 -3.16 6.83
CA THR A 144 -3.96 -2.14 6.57
C THR A 144 -3.98 -1.10 7.67
N ASP A 145 -2.80 -0.61 8.05
CA ASP A 145 -2.67 0.55 8.92
C ASP A 145 -2.00 1.67 8.13
N ALA A 146 -2.81 2.68 7.81
CA ALA A 146 -2.36 3.99 7.38
C ALA A 146 -3.10 5.00 8.25
N SER A 147 -2.52 5.31 9.41
CA SER A 147 -3.07 6.29 10.33
C SER A 147 -3.38 7.63 9.61
N PRO A 148 -4.66 8.06 9.52
CA PRO A 148 -5.01 9.41 9.08
C PRO A 148 -4.81 10.35 10.27
N VAL A 149 -3.60 10.87 10.43
CA VAL A 149 -3.27 11.68 11.62
C VAL A 149 -2.63 13.00 11.20
N GLU A 150 -3.09 14.09 11.82
CA GLU A 150 -2.43 15.40 11.76
C GLU A 150 -1.00 15.25 12.30
N CYS A 151 -0.01 15.50 11.45
CA CYS A 151 1.38 15.38 11.87
C CYS A 151 1.80 16.58 12.72
N LYS A 152 2.33 16.33 13.92
CA LYS A 152 3.09 17.36 14.65
C LYS A 152 4.39 17.60 13.90
N VAL A 153 4.67 18.87 13.57
CA VAL A 153 5.93 19.30 12.94
C VAL A 153 7.11 18.78 13.76
N GLN A 154 7.98 18.02 13.12
CA GLN A 154 9.20 17.45 13.71
C GLN A 154 10.33 17.65 12.71
N THR A 155 11.23 18.59 13.00
CA THR A 155 12.31 18.99 12.09
C THR A 155 13.61 18.22 12.31
N ARG A 156 13.51 16.93 12.65
CA ARG A 156 14.70 16.09 12.91
C ARG A 156 15.12 15.43 11.60
N GLU A 157 16.42 15.43 11.37
CA GLU A 157 17.09 14.84 10.20
C GLU A 157 17.22 13.31 10.30
N GLY A 158 16.89 12.73 11.46
CA GLY A 158 16.89 11.29 11.68
C GLY A 158 16.40 10.86 13.06
N GLY A 159 16.31 9.53 13.22
CA GLY A 159 15.89 8.87 14.46
C GLY A 159 15.02 7.64 14.21
N TYR A 160 14.18 7.32 15.20
CA TYR A 160 13.32 6.13 15.17
C TYR A 160 11.89 6.50 14.77
N LEU A 161 11.32 5.75 13.83
CA LEU A 161 9.92 5.85 13.42
C LEU A 161 9.26 4.47 13.52
N GLY A 162 8.16 4.34 14.26
CA GLY A 162 7.40 3.09 14.32
C GLY A 162 6.84 2.71 12.94
N TYR A 163 6.64 1.40 12.70
CA TYR A 163 6.11 0.91 11.43
C TYR A 163 4.67 1.34 11.10
N ASN A 164 3.95 1.94 12.06
CA ASN A 164 2.64 2.56 11.88
C ASN A 164 2.64 4.04 12.27
N GLY A 165 3.76 4.71 12.00
CA GLY A 165 3.98 6.10 12.38
C GLY A 165 4.02 7.06 11.20
N ILE A 166 3.67 8.31 11.49
CA ILE A 166 4.09 9.47 10.70
C ILE A 166 5.14 10.20 11.54
N GLY A 167 6.27 10.53 10.94
CA GLY A 167 7.39 11.20 11.62
C GLY A 167 8.22 12.06 10.69
N PHE A 168 9.12 12.85 11.28
CA PHE A 168 10.02 13.78 10.56
C PHE A 168 9.29 14.62 9.51
N SER A 169 8.38 15.47 9.98
CA SER A 169 7.60 16.38 9.15
C SER A 169 8.20 17.78 9.18
N HIS A 170 8.84 18.17 8.09
CA HIS A 170 9.28 19.53 7.82
C HIS A 170 8.17 20.26 7.08
N GLN A 171 7.82 21.46 7.55
CA GLN A 171 6.70 22.22 7.01
C GLN A 171 7.06 23.68 6.81
N TYR A 172 6.61 24.27 5.71
CA TYR A 172 6.77 25.69 5.41
C TYR A 172 5.44 26.30 5.01
N ASN A 173 4.92 27.14 5.89
CA ASN A 173 3.67 27.87 5.69
C ASN A 173 3.94 29.20 4.98
N PHE A 174 3.18 29.46 3.92
CA PHE A 174 3.27 30.71 3.15
C PHE A 174 1.90 31.19 2.68
N ARG A 175 1.87 32.41 2.15
CA ARG A 175 0.71 32.98 1.46
C ARG A 175 1.12 33.34 0.05
N ARG A 176 0.19 33.20 -0.88
CA ARG A 176 0.35 33.60 -2.27
C ARG A 176 -0.37 34.91 -2.48
N ALA A 177 0.21 35.85 -3.22
CA ALA A 177 -0.45 37.10 -3.56
C ALA A 177 -1.75 36.86 -4.35
N SER A 178 -1.79 35.80 -5.16
CA SER A 178 -2.91 35.39 -6.01
C SER A 178 -4.04 34.66 -5.26
N SER A 179 -3.92 34.39 -3.95
CA SER A 179 -4.87 33.55 -3.23
C SER A 179 -5.17 34.03 -1.82
N LYS A 180 -6.44 33.89 -1.41
CA LYS A 180 -6.88 34.14 -0.03
C LYS A 180 -6.50 33.02 0.95
N TYR A 181 -6.07 31.86 0.44
CA TYR A 181 -5.74 30.70 1.25
C TYR A 181 -4.30 30.76 1.77
N LYS A 182 -4.06 30.08 2.90
CA LYS A 182 -2.70 29.75 3.35
C LYS A 182 -2.26 28.47 2.64
N PHE A 183 -0.98 28.38 2.32
CA PHE A 183 -0.38 27.21 1.72
C PHE A 183 0.70 26.66 2.64
N ASN A 184 0.96 25.36 2.53
CA ASN A 184 1.95 24.65 3.31
C ASN A 184 2.65 23.65 2.40
N TYR A 185 3.97 23.79 2.26
CA TYR A 185 4.77 22.68 1.78
C TYR A 185 5.04 21.73 2.93
N VAL A 186 4.86 20.44 2.70
CA VAL A 186 5.11 19.40 3.71
C VAL A 186 6.05 18.35 3.11
N HIS A 187 7.15 18.09 3.81
CA HIS A 187 8.01 16.94 3.58
C HIS A 187 7.90 16.04 4.80
N GLU A 188 7.51 14.78 4.63
CA GLU A 188 7.31 13.89 5.77
C GLU A 188 7.57 12.42 5.46
N LEU A 189 7.92 11.65 6.48
CA LEU A 189 7.98 10.21 6.41
C LEU A 189 6.70 9.59 6.95
N LYS A 190 6.15 8.66 6.17
CA LYS A 190 4.97 7.90 6.53
C LYS A 190 5.23 6.41 6.39
N SER A 191 4.92 5.66 7.43
CA SER A 191 5.00 4.22 7.42
C SER A 191 3.61 3.58 7.29
N TYR A 192 3.56 2.45 6.60
CA TYR A 192 2.35 1.72 6.26
C TYR A 192 2.52 0.24 6.58
N THR A 193 1.48 -0.37 7.15
CA THR A 193 1.36 -1.83 7.22
C THR A 193 0.29 -2.30 6.25
N THR A 194 0.59 -3.37 5.51
CA THR A 194 -0.42 -4.17 4.80
C THR A 194 -0.27 -5.62 5.20
N ARG A 195 -1.36 -6.23 5.67
CA ARG A 195 -1.47 -7.67 5.91
C ARG A 195 -2.58 -8.23 5.04
N VAL A 196 -2.29 -9.29 4.31
CA VAL A 196 -3.29 -10.09 3.61
C VAL A 196 -2.95 -11.56 3.83
N ASN A 197 -3.89 -12.31 4.39
CA ASN A 197 -3.69 -13.66 4.89
C ASN A 197 -2.49 -13.71 5.85
N ASP A 198 -1.55 -14.61 5.57
CA ASP A 198 -0.30 -14.80 6.31
C ASP A 198 0.84 -13.86 5.85
N TYR A 199 0.64 -13.09 4.78
CA TYR A 199 1.65 -12.17 4.25
C TYR A 199 1.52 -10.78 4.86
N VAL A 200 2.67 -10.21 5.27
CA VAL A 200 2.76 -8.85 5.81
C VAL A 200 3.81 -8.06 5.05
N ALA A 201 3.48 -6.83 4.67
CA ALA A 201 4.41 -5.84 4.15
C ALA A 201 4.42 -4.62 5.07
N GLN A 202 5.62 -4.12 5.32
CA GLN A 202 5.88 -2.88 6.05
C GLN A 202 6.63 -1.94 5.14
N VAL A 203 6.11 -0.73 4.97
CA VAL A 203 6.56 0.18 3.93
C VAL A 203 6.79 1.56 4.51
N LEU A 204 7.89 2.20 4.13
CA LEU A 204 8.20 3.59 4.46
C LEU A 204 8.22 4.42 3.18
N GLY A 205 7.40 5.45 3.13
CA GLY A 205 7.35 6.44 2.06
C GLY A 205 7.82 7.81 2.53
N PHE A 206 8.51 8.55 1.66
CA PHE A 206 8.83 9.95 1.81
C PHE A 206 7.88 10.78 0.95
N MET A 207 7.10 11.62 1.61
CA MET A 207 6.04 12.41 1.00
C MET A 207 6.52 13.83 0.74
N VAL A 208 6.29 14.34 -0.47
CA VAL A 208 6.48 15.75 -0.82
C VAL A 208 5.12 16.31 -1.23
N LYS A 209 4.51 17.09 -0.34
CA LYS A 209 3.14 17.56 -0.45
C LYS A 209 3.02 19.07 -0.57
N LEU A 210 1.90 19.48 -1.14
CA LEU A 210 1.38 20.83 -1.05
C LEU A 210 -0.03 20.78 -0.48
N GLU A 211 -0.24 21.58 0.55
CA GLU A 211 -1.54 21.69 1.20
C GLU A 211 -2.00 23.15 1.19
N TYR A 212 -3.31 23.35 1.22
CA TYR A 212 -3.92 24.66 1.38
C TYR A 212 -4.95 24.65 2.51
N ARG A 213 -5.19 25.83 3.08
CA ARG A 213 -6.16 26.03 4.15
C ARG A 213 -6.82 27.39 4.06
N GLY A 214 -8.15 27.37 4.05
CA GLY A 214 -8.99 28.54 4.31
C GLY A 214 -9.42 28.58 5.78
N ARG A 215 -10.63 28.07 6.05
CA ARG A 215 -11.14 27.77 7.39
C ARG A 215 -11.16 26.24 7.57
N GLY A 216 -10.80 25.74 8.75
CA GLY A 216 -10.78 24.31 9.05
C GLY A 216 -9.41 23.66 8.85
N SER A 217 -9.39 22.37 8.48
CA SER A 217 -8.20 21.53 8.31
C SER A 217 -7.45 21.81 7.00
N TRP A 218 -6.19 21.39 6.96
CA TRP A 218 -5.39 21.37 5.73
C TRP A 218 -5.97 20.38 4.71
N LYS A 219 -5.88 20.73 3.43
CA LYS A 219 -6.34 19.91 2.30
C LYS A 219 -5.26 19.86 1.23
N GLU A 220 -5.18 18.76 0.50
CA GLU A 220 -4.27 18.64 -0.65
C GLU A 220 -4.56 19.74 -1.68
N ALA A 221 -3.51 20.42 -2.13
CA ALA A 221 -3.59 21.46 -3.15
C ALA A 221 -3.08 20.93 -4.49
N SER A 222 -3.63 21.45 -5.59
CA SER A 222 -3.38 20.98 -6.97
C SER A 222 -2.60 21.98 -7.82
N GLU A 223 -2.05 23.03 -7.19
CA GLU A 223 -1.24 24.00 -7.90
C GLU A 223 0.04 23.38 -8.48
N PRO A 224 0.39 23.72 -9.73
CA PRO A 224 1.60 23.22 -10.36
C PRO A 224 2.83 23.72 -9.60
N ARG A 225 3.75 22.80 -9.32
CA ARG A 225 5.00 23.04 -8.61
C ARG A 225 6.21 22.60 -9.43
N ASP A 226 7.27 23.38 -9.34
CA ASP A 226 8.61 22.94 -9.73
C ASP A 226 9.30 22.42 -8.48
N ILE A 227 9.75 21.16 -8.53
CA ILE A 227 10.34 20.44 -7.40
C ILE A 227 11.69 19.90 -7.82
N THR A 228 12.75 20.29 -7.10
CA THR A 228 14.08 19.71 -7.26
C THR A 228 14.50 19.08 -5.94
N MET A 229 14.97 17.84 -5.97
CA MET A 229 15.46 17.16 -4.77
C MET A 229 16.78 16.47 -5.08
N ASP A 230 17.66 16.45 -4.10
CA ASP A 230 18.88 15.64 -4.06
C ASP A 230 19.00 15.13 -2.63
N LEU A 231 18.52 13.92 -2.43
CA LEU A 231 18.33 13.32 -1.11
C LEU A 231 18.97 11.95 -1.05
N ARG A 232 19.72 11.71 0.02
CA ARG A 232 20.18 10.37 0.39
C ARG A 232 19.44 9.94 1.62
N CYS A 233 18.82 8.76 1.56
CA CYS A 233 18.19 8.17 2.72
C CYS A 233 18.86 6.85 3.09
N SER A 234 19.16 6.70 4.37
CA SER A 234 19.60 5.44 4.96
C SER A 234 18.50 4.96 5.88
N VAL A 235 17.99 3.75 5.62
CA VAL A 235 16.98 3.14 6.47
C VAL A 235 17.44 1.75 6.90
N ALA A 236 17.37 1.51 8.20
CA ALA A 236 17.55 0.19 8.78
C ALA A 236 16.28 -0.23 9.51
N ALA A 237 15.88 -1.48 9.32
CA ALA A 237 14.82 -2.08 10.13
C ALA A 237 15.42 -2.51 11.47
N SER A 238 14.86 -2.05 12.61
CA SER A 238 15.26 -2.49 13.96
C SER A 238 14.76 -3.90 14.30
N SER A 239 14.70 -4.79 13.31
CA SER A 239 14.24 -6.17 13.46
C SER A 239 15.40 -7.10 13.85
N GLY A 240 16.01 -6.90 15.02
CA GLY A 240 16.91 -7.87 15.67
C GLY A 240 18.11 -8.42 14.87
N GLY A 241 18.43 -7.90 13.70
CA GLY A 241 19.48 -8.42 12.82
C GLY A 241 19.45 -7.82 11.42
N SER A 242 20.45 -6.96 11.15
CA SER A 242 21.18 -6.78 9.88
C SER A 242 20.47 -6.77 8.52
N ASN A 243 19.23 -6.25 8.40
CA ASN A 243 18.69 -5.84 7.11
C ASN A 243 18.80 -4.33 6.95
N PHE A 244 19.86 -3.89 6.27
CA PHE A 244 20.05 -2.52 5.84
C PHE A 244 19.48 -2.36 4.43
N ALA A 245 18.46 -1.52 4.29
CA ALA A 245 17.99 -1.08 2.98
C ALA A 245 18.48 0.35 2.79
N PHE A 246 19.63 0.51 2.13
CA PHE A 246 20.09 1.81 1.69
C PHE A 246 19.28 2.18 0.45
N TRP A 247 18.55 3.28 0.52
CA TRP A 247 17.78 3.78 -0.61
C TRP A 247 18.16 5.22 -0.88
N ASP A 248 18.97 5.39 -1.92
CA ASP A 248 19.26 6.71 -2.45
C ASP A 248 18.06 7.18 -3.28
N ILE A 249 17.38 8.22 -2.81
CA ILE A 249 16.33 8.88 -3.60
C ILE A 249 16.97 9.55 -4.82
N GLY A 250 18.23 9.97 -4.66
CA GLY A 250 19.06 10.59 -5.68
C GLY A 250 18.54 11.95 -6.10
N LYS A 251 19.12 12.44 -7.19
CA LYS A 251 18.69 13.69 -7.80
C LYS A 251 17.43 13.47 -8.64
N ARG A 252 16.35 14.17 -8.31
CA ARG A 252 15.11 14.20 -9.10
C ARG A 252 14.67 15.63 -9.38
N THR A 253 14.03 15.83 -10.53
CA THR A 253 13.50 17.13 -10.94
C THR A 253 12.14 16.92 -11.58
N PHE A 254 11.16 17.66 -11.08
CA PHE A 254 9.79 17.65 -11.57
C PHE A 254 9.40 19.08 -11.94
N THR A 255 8.80 19.25 -13.11
CA THR A 255 8.33 20.55 -13.60
C THR A 255 6.81 20.55 -13.65
N ARG A 256 6.19 21.65 -13.18
CA ARG A 256 4.73 21.86 -13.17
C ARG A 256 3.93 20.68 -12.58
N ARG A 257 4.47 20.00 -11.59
CA ARG A 257 3.85 18.85 -10.93
C ARG A 257 2.67 19.30 -10.07
N GLN A 258 1.48 18.76 -10.30
CA GLN A 258 0.26 19.16 -9.58
C GLN A 258 -0.07 18.25 -8.40
N TRP A 259 0.39 17.00 -8.45
CA TRP A 259 0.07 15.97 -7.46
C TRP A 259 1.17 15.83 -6.40
N ASN A 260 0.80 15.38 -5.21
CA ASN A 260 1.78 14.96 -4.20
C ASN A 260 2.72 13.88 -4.76
N ILE A 261 3.98 13.90 -4.29
CA ILE A 261 4.95 12.86 -4.61
C ILE A 261 5.06 11.97 -3.39
N GLU A 262 5.00 10.67 -3.62
CA GLU A 262 5.31 9.65 -2.63
C GLU A 262 6.49 8.84 -3.17
N ILE A 263 7.60 8.87 -2.45
CA ILE A 263 8.82 8.19 -2.84
C ILE A 263 9.00 6.98 -1.92
N PRO A 264 9.13 5.77 -2.46
CA PRO A 264 9.47 4.58 -1.70
C PRO A 264 10.86 4.71 -1.08
N VAL A 265 10.97 4.60 0.24
CA VAL A 265 12.24 4.71 0.95
C VAL A 265 12.67 3.40 1.58
N ALA A 266 11.72 2.64 2.11
CA ALA A 266 12.01 1.33 2.68
C ALA A 266 10.82 0.39 2.51
N ARG A 267 11.11 -0.90 2.43
CA ARG A 267 10.12 -1.96 2.57
C ARG A 267 10.76 -3.19 3.18
N ILE A 268 10.05 -3.83 4.11
CA ILE A 268 10.41 -5.13 4.65
C ILE A 268 9.19 -6.03 4.74
N VAL A 269 9.43 -7.34 4.71
CA VAL A 269 8.51 -8.36 5.19
C VAL A 269 8.97 -8.71 6.61
N PRO A 270 8.21 -8.38 7.66
CA PRO A 270 8.68 -8.57 9.03
C PRO A 270 8.75 -10.06 9.39
N ASN A 271 9.95 -10.57 9.66
CA ASN A 271 10.17 -11.94 10.14
C ASN A 271 9.94 -12.03 11.65
N ASN A 272 8.82 -12.58 12.13
CA ASN A 272 8.54 -12.92 13.54
C ASN A 272 9.04 -11.90 14.61
N VAL A 273 9.11 -10.62 14.28
CA VAL A 273 9.60 -9.59 15.19
C VAL A 273 8.44 -9.08 16.03
N PRO A 274 8.56 -9.04 17.37
CA PRO A 274 7.55 -8.47 18.24
C PRO A 274 7.20 -7.04 17.82
N GLU A 275 5.91 -6.68 17.80
CA GLU A 275 5.45 -5.35 17.36
C GLU A 275 6.13 -4.19 18.09
N ARG A 276 6.46 -4.35 19.38
CA ARG A 276 7.18 -3.34 20.16
C ARG A 276 8.60 -3.01 19.67
N GLN A 277 9.21 -3.87 18.84
CA GLN A 277 10.55 -3.69 18.27
C GLN A 277 10.51 -3.26 16.79
N ARG A 278 9.30 -3.05 16.24
CA ARG A 278 9.09 -2.70 14.84
C ARG A 278 9.26 -1.21 14.60
N GLN A 279 10.50 -0.81 14.37
CA GLN A 279 10.89 0.58 14.12
C GLN A 279 11.86 0.70 12.94
N TRP A 280 11.71 1.78 12.19
CA TRP A 280 12.66 2.26 11.21
C TRP A 280 13.70 3.11 11.93
N LEU A 281 14.98 2.82 11.74
CA LEU A 281 16.07 3.73 12.02
C LEU A 281 16.38 4.48 10.73
N ILE A 282 16.26 5.80 10.77
CA ILE A 282 16.26 6.62 9.57
C ILE A 282 17.32 7.71 9.70
N THR A 283 18.05 7.95 8.61
CA THR A 283 18.83 9.16 8.38
C THR A 283 18.49 9.70 6.99
N ILE A 284 18.11 10.96 6.91
CA ILE A 284 17.93 11.68 5.65
C ILE A 284 18.96 12.79 5.63
N VAL A 285 19.64 12.96 4.50
CA VAL A 285 20.50 14.12 4.26
C VAL A 285 20.27 14.66 2.86
N GLY A 286 20.36 15.98 2.71
CA GLY A 286 20.32 16.62 1.41
C GLY A 286 19.37 17.79 1.35
N THR A 287 18.83 18.07 0.17
CA THR A 287 18.03 19.27 -0.06
C THR A 287 16.80 19.02 -0.92
N ILE A 288 15.75 19.78 -0.65
CA ILE A 288 14.56 19.86 -1.49
C ILE A 288 14.24 21.32 -1.72
N SER A 289 13.98 21.67 -2.97
CA SER A 289 13.42 22.95 -3.36
C SER A 289 12.01 22.73 -3.90
N GLN A 290 11.04 23.44 -3.35
CA GLN A 290 9.68 23.52 -3.89
C GLN A 290 9.35 24.97 -4.23
N THR A 291 8.74 25.20 -5.39
CA THR A 291 8.23 26.52 -5.80
C THR A 291 6.94 26.34 -6.57
N ILE A 292 5.91 27.17 -6.34
CA ILE A 292 4.73 27.20 -7.21
C ILE A 292 5.19 27.69 -8.59
N SER A 293 4.89 26.94 -9.65
CA SER A 293 5.39 27.22 -10.99
C SER A 293 4.96 28.62 -11.45
N GLY A 294 5.95 29.48 -11.74
CA GLY A 294 5.73 30.87 -12.13
C GLY A 294 5.63 31.88 -10.97
N GLU A 295 5.63 31.44 -9.71
CA GLU A 295 5.58 32.30 -8.51
C GLU A 295 6.87 32.12 -7.69
N ASN A 296 7.99 32.71 -8.14
CA ASN A 296 9.33 32.51 -7.54
C ASN A 296 9.43 32.93 -6.07
N ASP A 297 8.59 33.87 -5.62
CA ASP A 297 8.48 34.35 -4.25
C ASP A 297 7.94 33.27 -3.28
N THR A 298 7.33 32.21 -3.81
CA THR A 298 6.85 31.07 -3.02
C THR A 298 7.94 30.05 -2.71
N ARG A 299 9.16 30.21 -3.24
CA ARG A 299 10.22 29.19 -3.12
C ARG A 299 10.56 28.87 -1.67
N TRP A 300 10.62 27.58 -1.37
CA TRP A 300 11.21 27.04 -0.14
C TRP A 300 12.36 26.11 -0.48
N ASN A 301 13.50 26.32 0.18
CA ASN A 301 14.64 25.41 0.14
C ASN A 301 14.76 24.77 1.53
N ASP A 302 14.38 23.50 1.61
CA ASP A 302 14.50 22.68 2.81
C ASP A 302 15.82 21.93 2.81
N LYS A 303 16.39 21.75 4.01
CA LYS A 303 17.62 21.01 4.24
C LYS A 303 17.39 19.95 5.32
N PHE A 304 17.91 18.76 5.06
CA PHE A 304 17.93 17.61 5.94
C PHE A 304 19.37 17.19 6.20
#